data_AF-A0A5F2G8L4-F1
#
_entry.id   AF-A0A5F2G8L4-F1
#
_cell.length_a   1.000
_cell.length_b   1.000
_cell.length_c   1.000
_cell.angle_alpha   90.00
_cell.angle_beta   90.00
_cell.angle_gamma   90.00
#
_symmetry.space_group_name_H-M   'P 1'
#
loop_
_entity.id
_entity.type
_entity.pdbx_description
1 polymer ?
#
loop_
_entity_poly.entity_id
_entity_poly.type
_entity_poly.pdbx_seq_one_letter_code
_entity_poly.pdbx_strand_id
1 'polypeptide(L)'
;MAAPLNTVLSTVSVGNREQLSNIVSRITPEDTPIYSLAGSEQTKGVHPEWETDVLRAPQVNAQTEGDDYVFDALIQPTRLGNYTQIYSQGWVFSGTQQAVENAGNIVKVAEKKIKAAIEVRKDVELSWITNTASVGGATRFTGALPSWLTSNVSRNSGSNGGFNTGTGLTVAETTGTQRAFTKALLDTVMQSCYNSGANVDTIVTSPYVKSVFVTFMSDTNVASFRYAADAGKGKNTIIGTADIYEGPFGKVTIMPNRVMATSAAVARRAFLLDSNYISKITLRPIQEDPDLAKTGDNKKGVIIGELGLKIKNEAALGVVADLFGLTSAS
;
A
#
# COMPACT_ATOMS: atom_id res chain seq x y z
N MET A 1 29.53 21.09 50.53
CA MET A 1 28.38 21.50 51.37
C MET A 1 27.60 20.24 51.71
N ALA A 2 27.54 19.85 52.98
CA ALA A 2 26.88 18.61 53.43
C ALA A 2 25.46 18.91 53.90
N ALA A 3 24.53 17.96 53.71
CA ALA A 3 23.17 18.09 54.24
C ALA A 3 23.21 18.21 55.78
N PRO A 4 22.39 19.07 56.41
CA PRO A 4 22.37 19.24 57.87
C PRO A 4 22.10 17.94 58.63
N LEU A 5 22.65 17.79 59.83
CA LEU A 5 22.39 16.66 60.74
C LEU A 5 20.86 16.50 60.98
N ASN A 6 20.37 15.26 60.93
CA ASN A 6 18.95 14.85 61.01
C ASN A 6 18.06 15.16 59.79
N THR A 7 18.64 15.50 58.63
CA THR A 7 17.86 15.65 57.40
C THR A 7 17.50 14.27 56.82
N VAL A 8 16.21 13.92 56.78
CA VAL A 8 15.73 12.70 56.10
C VAL A 8 15.85 12.91 54.60
N LEU A 9 16.72 12.13 53.96
CA LEU A 9 16.96 12.19 52.52
C LEU A 9 15.97 11.30 51.76
N SER A 10 15.57 11.71 50.56
CA SER A 10 14.69 10.93 49.69
C SER A 10 15.27 9.57 49.27
N THR A 11 16.57 9.37 49.44
CA THR A 11 17.28 8.11 49.18
C THR A 11 17.14 7.05 50.28
N VAL A 12 16.64 7.42 51.47
CA VAL A 12 16.45 6.51 52.63
C VAL A 12 14.99 6.49 53.15
N SER A 13 14.08 7.23 52.49
CA SER A 13 12.65 7.24 52.82
C SER A 13 11.92 6.05 52.19
N VAL A 14 11.39 5.16 53.03
CA VAL A 14 10.69 3.91 52.63
C VAL A 14 9.30 4.18 52.03
N GLY A 15 8.72 5.37 52.26
CA GLY A 15 7.38 5.75 51.79
C GLY A 15 7.33 6.53 50.47
N ASN A 16 8.46 6.68 49.77
CA ASN A 16 8.51 7.44 48.53
C ASN A 16 7.84 6.66 47.39
N ARG A 17 6.71 7.18 46.87
CA ARG A 17 5.96 6.58 45.76
C ARG A 17 6.76 6.70 44.46
N GLU A 18 6.98 5.58 43.79
CA GLU A 18 7.63 5.55 42.47
C GLU A 18 6.81 6.35 41.44
N GLN A 19 7.47 7.26 40.74
CA GLN A 19 6.89 7.98 39.60
C GLN A 19 7.24 7.24 38.32
N LEU A 20 6.25 6.58 37.73
CA LEU A 20 6.36 5.99 36.40
C LEU A 20 6.24 7.09 35.34
N SER A 21 7.10 7.04 34.32
CA SER A 21 7.01 7.96 33.18
C SER A 21 5.65 7.82 32.50
N ASN A 22 4.95 8.94 32.36
CA ASN A 22 3.68 9.03 31.63
C ASN A 22 3.86 9.03 30.10
N ILE A 23 5.08 8.98 29.60
CA ILE A 23 5.37 9.05 28.17
C ILE A 23 5.62 7.65 27.65
N VAL A 24 4.72 7.19 26.80
CA VAL A 24 4.84 5.89 26.11
C VAL A 24 5.32 6.18 24.71
N SER A 25 6.63 5.97 24.49
CA SER A 25 7.22 6.06 23.16
C SER A 25 6.69 4.92 22.29
N ARG A 26 6.05 5.24 21.15
CA ARG A 26 5.59 4.26 20.17
C ARG A 26 6.34 4.46 18.86
N ILE A 27 7.00 3.41 18.40
CA ILE A 27 7.70 3.33 17.10
C ILE A 27 6.97 2.45 16.09
N THR A 28 5.75 1.99 16.42
CA THR A 28 4.99 1.08 15.57
C THR A 28 4.74 1.73 14.21
N PRO A 29 5.09 1.06 13.10
CA PRO A 29 4.92 1.68 11.80
C PRO A 29 3.46 1.84 11.40
N GLU A 30 3.11 3.04 10.92
CA GLU A 30 1.77 3.47 10.51
C GLU A 30 1.66 3.64 8.98
N ASP A 31 2.71 3.29 8.23
CA ASP A 31 2.84 3.54 6.80
C ASP A 31 1.81 2.71 5.99
N THR A 32 0.96 3.40 5.23
CA THR A 32 0.01 2.82 4.25
C THR A 32 0.11 3.57 2.91
N PRO A 33 1.16 3.32 2.12
CA PRO A 33 1.46 4.12 0.93
C PRO A 33 0.38 3.99 -0.14
N ILE A 34 -0.13 2.78 -0.42
CA ILE A 34 -1.12 2.58 -1.48
C ILE A 34 -2.48 3.16 -1.07
N TYR A 35 -2.89 2.96 0.18
CA TYR A 35 -4.10 3.58 0.73
C TYR A 35 -4.09 5.12 0.63
N SER A 36 -2.92 5.72 0.88
CA SER A 36 -2.74 7.17 0.86
C SER A 36 -2.63 7.72 -0.57
N LEU A 37 -2.01 6.97 -1.48
CA LEU A 37 -1.88 7.31 -2.90
C LEU A 37 -3.22 7.19 -3.65
N ALA A 38 -4.02 6.18 -3.35
CA ALA A 38 -5.25 5.91 -4.04
C ALA A 38 -6.26 7.07 -3.94
N GLY A 39 -6.85 7.46 -5.07
CA GLY A 39 -8.00 8.38 -5.12
C GLY A 39 -9.16 7.88 -4.26
N SER A 40 -10.13 8.74 -3.95
CA SER A 40 -11.29 8.35 -3.10
C SER A 40 -12.59 8.44 -3.89
N GLU A 41 -13.37 7.37 -3.88
CA GLU A 41 -14.70 7.29 -4.49
C GLU A 41 -15.72 6.69 -3.52
N GLN A 42 -17.00 7.04 -3.67
CA GLN A 42 -18.10 6.48 -2.89
C GLN A 42 -18.91 5.53 -3.77
N THR A 43 -19.43 4.44 -3.19
CA THR A 43 -20.38 3.54 -3.85
C THR A 43 -21.63 3.35 -3.01
N LYS A 44 -22.71 2.92 -3.66
CA LYS A 44 -23.96 2.51 -3.02
C LYS A 44 -24.20 1.00 -3.05
N GLY A 45 -23.31 0.24 -3.67
CA GLY A 45 -23.42 -1.21 -3.83
C GLY A 45 -22.20 -1.95 -3.30
N VAL A 46 -22.41 -3.22 -2.92
CA VAL A 46 -21.34 -4.12 -2.43
C VAL A 46 -20.38 -4.57 -3.53
N HIS A 47 -20.84 -4.55 -4.79
CA HIS A 47 -20.09 -4.88 -5.99
C HIS A 47 -20.19 -3.74 -7.02
N PRO A 48 -19.47 -2.62 -6.81
CA PRO A 48 -19.36 -1.56 -7.81
C PRO A 48 -18.74 -2.10 -9.10
N GLU A 49 -19.33 -1.70 -10.22
CA GLU A 49 -18.84 -2.00 -11.57
C GLU A 49 -18.47 -0.69 -12.26
N TRP A 50 -17.51 -0.75 -13.17
CA TRP A 50 -17.09 0.37 -14.02
C TRP A 50 -16.71 -0.15 -15.40
N GLU A 51 -16.66 0.75 -16.37
CA GLU A 51 -16.39 0.39 -17.76
C GLU A 51 -15.02 0.91 -18.19
N THR A 52 -14.37 0.13 -19.06
CA THR A 52 -13.14 0.50 -19.75
C THR A 52 -13.33 0.40 -21.24
N ASP A 53 -12.77 1.36 -21.95
CA ASP A 53 -12.75 1.41 -23.41
C ASP A 53 -11.31 1.62 -23.89
N VAL A 54 -11.04 1.21 -25.13
CA VAL A 54 -9.73 1.33 -25.76
C VAL A 54 -9.86 2.11 -27.06
N LEU A 55 -8.94 3.06 -27.27
CA LEU A 55 -8.86 3.75 -28.54
C LEU A 55 -8.21 2.84 -29.59
N ARG A 56 -8.65 2.93 -30.84
CA ARG A 56 -7.99 2.24 -31.96
C ARG A 56 -6.53 2.67 -32.08
N ALA A 57 -5.66 1.75 -32.48
CA ALA A 57 -4.27 2.06 -32.77
C ALA A 57 -4.14 3.05 -33.94
N PRO A 58 -3.06 3.88 -33.98
CA PRO A 58 -2.75 4.70 -35.14
C PRO A 58 -2.65 3.86 -36.42
N GLN A 59 -3.22 4.36 -37.51
CA GLN A 59 -3.23 3.68 -38.80
C GLN A 59 -2.93 4.67 -39.93
N VAL A 60 -2.50 4.16 -41.09
CA VAL A 60 -2.38 4.95 -42.31
C VAL A 60 -3.77 5.32 -42.78
N ASN A 61 -4.23 6.51 -42.42
CA ASN A 61 -5.60 6.98 -42.64
C ASN A 61 -5.70 7.96 -43.83
N ALA A 62 -5.06 7.62 -44.95
CA ALA A 62 -5.22 8.38 -46.19
C ALA A 62 -6.49 7.91 -46.91
N GLN A 63 -7.30 8.84 -47.39
CA GLN A 63 -8.55 8.57 -48.11
C GLN A 63 -8.46 9.19 -49.51
N THR A 64 -9.05 8.57 -50.52
CA THR A 64 -9.07 9.12 -51.88
C THR A 64 -10.03 10.30 -51.93
N GLU A 65 -9.70 11.32 -52.73
CA GLU A 65 -10.63 12.42 -52.99
C GLU A 65 -11.91 11.89 -53.66
N GLY A 66 -13.06 12.15 -53.05
CA GLY A 66 -14.37 11.69 -53.53
C GLY A 66 -14.86 10.36 -52.96
N ASP A 67 -14.09 9.70 -52.08
CA ASP A 67 -14.53 8.48 -51.38
C ASP A 67 -15.66 8.78 -50.38
N ASP A 68 -16.60 7.85 -50.26
CA ASP A 68 -17.66 7.87 -49.24
C ASP A 68 -17.10 7.45 -47.87
N TYR A 69 -17.77 7.87 -46.79
CA TYR A 69 -17.32 7.59 -45.43
C TYR A 69 -17.51 6.11 -45.07
N VAL A 70 -16.44 5.48 -44.59
CA VAL A 70 -16.52 4.17 -43.94
C VAL A 70 -16.73 4.37 -42.44
N PHE A 71 -17.81 3.81 -41.92
CA PHE A 71 -18.16 3.86 -40.50
C PHE A 71 -17.65 2.61 -39.79
N ASP A 72 -16.84 2.80 -38.76
CA ASP A 72 -16.38 1.71 -37.91
C ASP A 72 -17.56 1.12 -37.11
N ALA A 73 -17.53 -0.20 -36.91
CA ALA A 73 -18.48 -0.86 -36.00
C ALA A 73 -18.22 -0.39 -34.56
N LEU A 74 -19.28 -0.05 -33.83
CA LEU A 74 -19.18 0.36 -32.43
C LEU A 74 -18.77 -0.83 -31.55
N ILE A 75 -17.60 -0.74 -30.93
CA ILE A 75 -17.14 -1.70 -29.93
C ILE A 75 -17.81 -1.36 -28.60
N GLN A 76 -18.43 -2.35 -27.96
CA GLN A 76 -19.01 -2.17 -26.63
C GLN A 76 -17.90 -2.15 -25.56
N PRO A 77 -17.94 -1.24 -24.59
CA PRO A 77 -16.94 -1.17 -23.54
C PRO A 77 -16.96 -2.42 -22.65
N THR A 78 -15.81 -2.75 -22.08
CA THR A 78 -15.69 -3.90 -21.17
C THR A 78 -16.06 -3.47 -19.76
N ARG A 79 -16.93 -4.25 -19.11
CA ARG A 79 -17.34 -4.01 -17.73
C ARG A 79 -16.42 -4.77 -16.76
N LEU A 80 -15.86 -4.02 -15.81
CA LEU A 80 -15.03 -4.50 -14.70
C LEU A 80 -15.79 -4.33 -13.38
N GLY A 81 -15.40 -5.08 -12.35
CA GLY A 81 -16.02 -4.96 -11.02
C GLY A 81 -15.14 -5.52 -9.92
N ASN A 82 -15.45 -5.10 -8.68
CA ASN A 82 -14.81 -5.67 -7.50
C ASN A 82 -15.75 -5.60 -6.30
N TYR A 83 -15.50 -6.45 -5.31
CA TYR A 83 -16.23 -6.40 -4.05
C TYR A 83 -15.61 -5.40 -3.07
N THR A 84 -16.49 -4.77 -2.31
CA THR A 84 -16.14 -4.12 -1.05
C THR A 84 -16.01 -5.18 0.05
N GLN A 85 -15.04 -4.98 0.93
CA GLN A 85 -14.69 -5.85 2.05
C GLN A 85 -14.88 -5.06 3.36
N ILE A 86 -15.38 -5.74 4.40
CA ILE A 86 -15.56 -5.17 5.73
C ILE A 86 -14.27 -5.38 6.52
N TYR A 87 -13.79 -4.29 7.12
CA TYR A 87 -12.66 -4.29 8.03
C TYR A 87 -13.16 -3.79 9.38
N SER A 88 -12.82 -4.47 10.46
CA SER A 88 -13.23 -4.07 11.79
C SER A 88 -12.19 -4.41 12.84
N GLN A 89 -12.11 -3.57 13.87
CA GLN A 89 -11.27 -3.81 15.03
C GLN A 89 -11.99 -3.36 16.30
N GLY A 90 -12.27 -4.32 17.17
CA GLY A 90 -13.01 -4.11 18.41
C GLY A 90 -12.10 -3.93 19.63
N TRP A 91 -12.63 -3.31 20.67
CA TRP A 91 -12.02 -3.27 21.99
C TRP A 91 -13.07 -3.33 23.09
N VAL A 92 -12.62 -3.72 24.28
CA VAL A 92 -13.43 -3.74 25.49
C VAL A 92 -12.54 -3.41 26.69
N PHE A 93 -13.04 -2.53 27.55
CA PHE A 93 -12.42 -2.19 28.83
C PHE A 93 -13.46 -2.30 29.95
N SER A 94 -13.07 -2.73 31.15
CA SER A 94 -13.99 -2.70 32.30
C SER A 94 -14.27 -1.26 32.75
N GLY A 95 -15.41 -1.05 33.41
CA GLY A 95 -15.77 0.25 34.01
C GLY A 95 -14.70 0.75 34.99
N THR A 96 -14.24 -0.14 35.88
CA THR A 96 -13.16 0.15 36.85
C THR A 96 -11.86 0.55 36.16
N GLN A 97 -11.45 -0.14 35.10
CA GLN A 97 -10.21 0.21 34.37
C GLN A 97 -10.26 1.60 33.74
N GLN A 98 -11.46 2.07 33.39
CA GLN A 98 -11.65 3.43 32.87
C GLN A 98 -11.70 4.48 33.98
N ALA A 99 -12.18 4.12 35.18
CA ALA A 99 -12.24 5.00 36.34
C ALA A 99 -10.87 5.19 37.03
N VAL A 100 -10.01 4.17 37.01
CA VAL A 100 -8.67 4.23 37.61
C VAL A 100 -7.73 5.12 36.78
N GLU A 101 -6.90 5.91 37.45
CA GLU A 101 -5.77 6.62 36.86
C GLU A 101 -4.67 5.62 36.50
N ASN A 102 -4.38 5.48 35.20
CA ASN A 102 -3.32 4.62 34.70
C ASN A 102 -2.11 5.48 34.32
N ALA A 103 -0.91 5.02 34.67
CA ALA A 103 0.31 5.60 34.13
C ALA A 103 0.29 5.53 32.60
N GLY A 104 0.56 6.65 31.94
CA GLY A 104 0.69 6.74 30.48
C GLY A 104 -0.61 6.66 29.65
N ASN A 105 -1.80 6.67 30.24
CA ASN A 105 -3.12 6.70 29.54
C ASN A 105 -3.38 5.66 28.42
N ILE A 106 -2.50 4.66 28.23
CA ILE A 106 -2.55 3.61 27.18
C ILE A 106 -3.87 2.86 27.16
N VAL A 107 -4.45 2.65 28.34
CA VAL A 107 -5.65 1.83 28.57
C VAL A 107 -6.93 2.69 28.57
N LYS A 108 -6.86 3.91 28.02
CA LYS A 108 -8.04 4.77 27.82
C LYS A 108 -8.65 4.52 26.44
N VAL A 109 -9.97 4.63 26.38
CA VAL A 109 -10.75 4.39 25.14
C VAL A 109 -10.24 5.27 23.98
N ALA A 110 -9.94 6.54 24.23
CA ALA A 110 -9.49 7.47 23.20
C ALA A 110 -8.21 7.01 22.48
N GLU A 111 -7.22 6.48 23.21
CA GLU A 111 -5.98 6.02 22.61
C GLU A 111 -6.17 4.70 21.86
N LYS A 112 -6.98 3.77 22.39
CA LYS A 112 -7.28 2.52 21.68
C LYS A 112 -8.11 2.78 20.41
N LYS A 113 -8.99 3.78 20.41
CA LYS A 113 -9.73 4.21 19.22
C LYS A 113 -8.80 4.63 18.07
N ILE A 114 -7.82 5.48 18.36
CA ILE A 114 -6.83 5.92 17.34
C ILE A 114 -6.02 4.71 16.84
N LYS A 115 -5.55 3.84 17.75
CA LYS A 115 -4.85 2.61 17.37
C LYS A 115 -5.69 1.71 16.49
N ALA A 116 -6.95 1.47 16.84
CA ALA A 116 -7.85 0.64 16.07
C ALA A 116 -8.07 1.20 14.66
N ALA A 117 -8.17 2.53 14.51
CA ALA A 117 -8.28 3.16 13.19
C ALA A 117 -7.02 2.95 12.33
N ILE A 118 -5.83 3.04 12.93
CA ILE A 118 -4.56 2.78 12.24
C ILE A 118 -4.42 1.30 11.89
N GLU A 119 -4.75 0.39 12.82
CA GLU A 119 -4.78 -1.06 12.60
C GLU A 119 -5.67 -1.41 11.40
N VAL A 120 -6.91 -0.91 11.36
CA VAL A 120 -7.83 -1.11 10.23
C VAL A 120 -7.27 -0.59 8.91
N ARG A 121 -6.62 0.59 8.89
CA ARG A 121 -5.99 1.11 7.67
C ARG A 121 -4.85 0.21 7.18
N LYS A 122 -4.08 -0.38 8.09
CA LYS A 122 -3.02 -1.33 7.75
C LYS A 122 -3.59 -2.66 7.23
N ASP A 123 -4.71 -3.10 7.77
CA ASP A 123 -5.42 -4.29 7.28
C ASP A 123 -5.96 -4.07 5.86
N VAL A 124 -6.45 -2.86 5.56
CA VAL A 124 -6.83 -2.45 4.20
C VAL A 124 -5.61 -2.51 3.27
N GLU A 125 -4.50 -1.88 3.65
CA GLU A 125 -3.25 -1.94 2.86
C GLU A 125 -2.81 -3.39 2.61
N LEU A 126 -2.81 -4.24 3.65
CA LEU A 126 -2.44 -5.65 3.56
C LEU A 126 -3.36 -6.41 2.58
N SER A 127 -4.66 -6.15 2.64
CA SER A 127 -5.63 -6.79 1.75
C SER A 127 -5.40 -6.45 0.28
N TRP A 128 -4.90 -5.24 -0.04
CA TRP A 128 -4.66 -4.82 -1.42
C TRP A 128 -3.34 -5.33 -2.00
N ILE A 129 -2.38 -5.73 -1.16
CA ILE A 129 -1.07 -6.25 -1.59
C ILE A 129 -0.95 -7.77 -1.51
N THR A 130 -1.84 -8.42 -0.75
CA THR A 130 -1.87 -9.89 -0.62
C THR A 130 -2.44 -10.50 -1.89
N ASN A 131 -1.91 -11.65 -2.33
CA ASN A 131 -2.41 -12.33 -3.52
C ASN A 131 -3.76 -13.00 -3.28
N THR A 132 -4.82 -12.20 -3.27
CA THR A 132 -6.19 -12.64 -2.99
C THR A 132 -7.10 -12.27 -4.17
N ALA A 133 -7.78 -13.28 -4.71
CA ALA A 133 -8.83 -13.12 -5.71
C ALA A 133 -10.05 -12.42 -5.10
N SER A 134 -10.85 -11.76 -5.94
CA SER A 134 -12.13 -11.21 -5.48
C SER A 134 -13.11 -12.34 -5.18
N VAL A 135 -13.78 -12.27 -4.04
CA VAL A 135 -14.74 -13.30 -3.60
C VAL A 135 -16.03 -12.62 -3.16
N GLY A 136 -17.15 -13.08 -3.71
CA GLY A 136 -18.50 -12.70 -3.29
C GLY A 136 -19.04 -13.57 -2.15
N GLY A 137 -20.25 -13.25 -1.69
CA GLY A 137 -20.94 -14.03 -0.64
C GLY A 137 -20.99 -13.32 0.71
N ALA A 138 -21.15 -14.09 1.80
CA ALA A 138 -21.29 -13.55 3.15
C ALA A 138 -20.00 -12.88 3.65
N THR A 139 -18.86 -13.52 3.40
CA THR A 139 -17.53 -12.93 3.62
C THR A 139 -16.95 -12.57 2.27
N ARG A 140 -16.76 -11.27 2.03
CA ARG A 140 -16.28 -10.74 0.75
C ARG A 140 -14.81 -10.41 0.84
N PHE A 141 -14.10 -10.71 -0.24
CA PHE A 141 -12.72 -10.27 -0.44
C PHE A 141 -12.64 -9.34 -1.63
N THR A 142 -11.98 -8.20 -1.44
CA THR A 142 -11.64 -7.33 -2.55
C THR A 142 -10.49 -7.95 -3.33
N GLY A 143 -10.60 -7.99 -4.66
CA GLY A 143 -9.51 -8.41 -5.53
C GLY A 143 -8.34 -7.46 -5.37
N ALA A 144 -7.21 -8.00 -4.94
CA ALA A 144 -6.00 -7.26 -4.60
C ALA A 144 -5.14 -6.96 -5.83
N LEU A 145 -4.18 -6.03 -5.76
CA LEU A 145 -3.31 -5.67 -6.90
C LEU A 145 -2.73 -6.89 -7.64
N PRO A 146 -2.19 -7.94 -6.98
CA PRO A 146 -1.66 -9.11 -7.68
C PRO A 146 -2.70 -9.87 -8.55
N SER A 147 -3.98 -9.83 -8.17
CA SER A 147 -5.05 -10.54 -8.90
C SER A 147 -5.54 -9.80 -10.14
N TRP A 148 -5.17 -8.54 -10.31
CA TRP A 148 -5.57 -7.76 -11.48
C TRP A 148 -4.55 -7.82 -12.63
N LEU A 149 -3.25 -7.85 -12.31
CA LEU A 149 -2.19 -7.54 -13.28
C LEU A 149 -1.98 -8.65 -14.34
N THR A 150 -2.13 -8.27 -15.61
CA THR A 150 -2.00 -9.11 -16.79
C THR A 150 -1.15 -8.49 -17.90
N SER A 151 -1.23 -7.18 -18.13
CA SER A 151 -0.67 -6.54 -19.33
C SER A 151 0.81 -6.17 -19.16
N ASN A 152 1.17 -5.56 -18.04
CA ASN A 152 2.54 -5.07 -17.78
C ASN A 152 3.20 -5.87 -16.67
N VAL A 153 3.50 -7.13 -16.97
CA VAL A 153 4.00 -8.10 -15.99
C VAL A 153 5.40 -8.59 -16.33
N SER A 154 6.24 -8.73 -15.31
CA SER A 154 7.47 -9.51 -15.39
C SER A 154 7.46 -10.55 -14.28
N ARG A 155 7.32 -11.82 -14.66
CA ARG A 155 7.28 -12.99 -13.76
C ARG A 155 8.38 -13.96 -14.13
N ASN A 156 8.80 -14.78 -13.17
CA ASN A 156 9.75 -15.85 -13.39
C ASN A 156 9.02 -17.18 -13.17
N SER A 157 8.61 -17.85 -14.25
CA SER A 157 7.82 -19.10 -14.26
C SER A 157 6.42 -19.06 -13.64
N GLY A 158 6.00 -17.94 -13.04
CA GLY A 158 4.65 -17.72 -12.55
C GLY A 158 3.64 -17.40 -13.65
N SER A 159 2.35 -17.44 -13.31
CA SER A 159 1.24 -17.05 -14.19
C SER A 159 0.55 -15.79 -13.69
N ASN A 160 -0.07 -15.05 -14.62
CA ASN A 160 -0.89 -13.90 -14.27
C ASN A 160 -2.15 -14.32 -13.51
N GLY A 161 -2.69 -13.37 -12.75
CA GLY A 161 -4.09 -13.38 -12.37
C GLY A 161 -4.94 -12.87 -13.52
N GLY A 162 -5.86 -11.97 -13.21
CA GLY A 162 -6.61 -11.19 -14.18
C GLY A 162 -8.09 -11.15 -13.88
N PHE A 163 -8.77 -10.16 -14.45
CA PHE A 163 -10.23 -10.06 -14.39
C PHE A 163 -10.87 -11.00 -15.41
N ASN A 164 -11.77 -11.87 -14.94
CA ASN A 164 -12.56 -12.75 -15.78
C ASN A 164 -13.95 -12.14 -16.00
N THR A 165 -14.21 -11.68 -17.23
CA THR A 165 -15.48 -11.05 -17.60
C THR A 165 -16.69 -11.98 -17.52
N GLY A 166 -16.50 -13.29 -17.66
CA GLY A 166 -17.55 -14.29 -17.54
C GLY A 166 -18.03 -14.51 -16.10
N THR A 167 -17.13 -14.37 -15.12
CA THR A 167 -17.48 -14.49 -13.69
C THR A 167 -17.67 -13.14 -12.99
N GLY A 168 -17.15 -12.05 -13.57
CA GLY A 168 -17.10 -10.73 -12.94
C GLY A 168 -16.08 -10.65 -11.80
N LEU A 169 -15.11 -11.57 -11.73
CA LEU A 169 -14.16 -11.70 -10.63
C LEU A 169 -12.71 -11.64 -11.13
N THR A 170 -11.82 -11.15 -10.27
CA THR A 170 -10.38 -11.34 -10.44
C THR A 170 -9.92 -12.72 -9.98
N VAL A 171 -8.87 -13.23 -10.61
CA VAL A 171 -8.21 -14.49 -10.28
C VAL A 171 -6.83 -14.19 -9.69
N ALA A 172 -6.44 -14.89 -8.64
CA ALA A 172 -5.12 -14.74 -8.03
C ALA A 172 -4.01 -15.20 -8.99
N GLU A 173 -2.85 -14.54 -8.95
CA GLU A 173 -1.67 -14.98 -9.71
C GLU A 173 -1.12 -16.32 -9.18
N THR A 174 -0.42 -17.07 -10.03
CA THR A 174 0.41 -18.19 -9.57
C THR A 174 1.84 -17.70 -9.41
N THR A 175 2.36 -17.71 -8.19
CA THR A 175 3.73 -17.28 -7.92
C THR A 175 4.75 -18.25 -8.52
N GLY A 176 5.80 -17.71 -9.13
CA GLY A 176 6.87 -18.52 -9.72
C GLY A 176 8.11 -18.64 -8.84
N THR A 177 9.27 -18.87 -9.46
CA THR A 177 10.55 -19.01 -8.76
C THR A 177 11.15 -17.66 -8.41
N GLN A 178 11.58 -17.46 -7.17
CA GLN A 178 12.15 -16.18 -6.75
C GLN A 178 13.46 -15.83 -7.47
N ARG A 179 13.68 -14.53 -7.69
CA ARG A 179 14.82 -13.94 -8.41
C ARG A 179 15.21 -12.59 -7.83
N ALA A 180 16.41 -12.13 -8.16
CA ALA A 180 16.87 -10.80 -7.78
C ALA A 180 16.13 -9.69 -8.53
N PHE A 181 15.91 -8.56 -7.85
CA PHE A 181 15.43 -7.34 -8.49
C PHE A 181 16.58 -6.67 -9.25
N THR A 182 16.37 -6.36 -10.53
CA THR A 182 17.39 -5.75 -11.38
C THR A 182 16.82 -4.56 -12.16
N LYS A 183 17.70 -3.62 -12.53
CA LYS A 183 17.33 -2.46 -13.35
C LYS A 183 16.69 -2.87 -14.67
N ALA A 184 17.21 -3.91 -15.32
CA ALA A 184 16.66 -4.43 -16.58
C ALA A 184 15.20 -4.90 -16.43
N LEU A 185 14.85 -5.56 -15.32
CA LEU A 185 13.47 -5.96 -15.05
C LEU A 185 12.57 -4.75 -14.84
N LEU A 186 13.04 -3.74 -14.09
CA LEU A 186 12.31 -2.49 -13.87
C LEU A 186 12.06 -1.76 -15.20
N ASP A 187 13.10 -1.53 -15.99
CA ASP A 187 13.01 -0.80 -17.27
C ASP A 187 12.09 -1.53 -18.27
N THR A 188 12.12 -2.88 -18.29
CA THR A 188 11.23 -3.68 -19.14
C THR A 188 9.76 -3.48 -18.77
N VAL A 189 9.42 -3.44 -17.48
CA VAL A 189 8.03 -3.21 -17.05
C VAL A 189 7.63 -1.75 -17.21
N MET A 190 8.54 -0.80 -17.00
CA MET A 190 8.27 0.61 -17.30
C MET A 190 8.00 0.82 -18.80
N GLN A 191 8.75 0.13 -19.67
CA GLN A 191 8.52 0.17 -21.11
C GLN A 191 7.15 -0.39 -21.48
N SER A 192 6.75 -1.54 -20.90
CA SER A 192 5.43 -2.11 -21.19
C SER A 192 4.30 -1.19 -20.70
N CYS A 193 4.42 -0.63 -19.51
CA CYS A 193 3.48 0.39 -19.01
C CYS A 193 3.38 1.59 -19.97
N TYR A 194 4.51 2.13 -20.42
CA TYR A 194 4.53 3.26 -21.36
C TYR A 194 3.85 2.93 -22.69
N ASN A 195 4.14 1.76 -23.26
CA ASN A 195 3.52 1.29 -24.50
C ASN A 195 2.00 1.08 -24.34
N SER A 196 1.57 0.70 -23.14
CA SER A 196 0.15 0.59 -22.76
C SER A 196 -0.53 1.95 -22.49
N GLY A 197 0.22 3.06 -22.57
CA GLY A 197 -0.28 4.42 -22.37
C GLY A 197 -0.32 4.89 -20.91
N ALA A 198 0.30 4.15 -20.00
CA ALA A 198 0.36 4.48 -18.58
C ALA A 198 1.47 5.50 -18.28
N ASN A 199 1.21 6.43 -17.35
CA ASN A 199 2.24 7.33 -16.82
C ASN A 199 2.53 6.93 -15.36
N VAL A 200 3.35 5.90 -15.19
CA VAL A 200 3.74 5.41 -13.86
C VAL A 200 4.42 6.54 -13.10
N ASP A 201 3.95 6.84 -11.89
CA ASP A 201 4.50 7.88 -11.01
C ASP A 201 5.14 7.32 -9.74
N THR A 202 4.63 6.18 -9.25
CA THR A 202 5.01 5.62 -7.94
C THR A 202 5.26 4.14 -8.07
N ILE A 203 6.35 3.67 -7.46
CA ILE A 203 6.65 2.26 -7.30
C ILE A 203 6.58 1.92 -5.83
N VAL A 204 5.73 0.97 -5.48
CA VAL A 204 5.58 0.49 -4.11
C VAL A 204 6.22 -0.89 -3.99
N THR A 205 7.13 -1.04 -3.04
CA THR A 205 7.88 -2.29 -2.86
C THR A 205 8.24 -2.59 -1.41
N SER A 206 8.74 -3.79 -1.13
CA SER A 206 9.20 -4.13 0.22
C SER A 206 10.47 -3.35 0.61
N PRO A 207 10.75 -3.15 1.91
CA PRO A 207 11.95 -2.45 2.35
C PRO A 207 13.26 -3.08 1.85
N TYR A 208 13.31 -4.41 1.72
CA TYR A 208 14.47 -5.11 1.16
C TYR A 208 14.62 -4.84 -0.35
N VAL A 209 13.54 -4.89 -1.12
CA VAL A 209 13.63 -4.56 -2.55
C VAL A 209 14.02 -3.09 -2.74
N LYS A 210 13.59 -2.18 -1.86
CA LYS A 210 14.07 -0.79 -1.83
C LYS A 210 15.59 -0.70 -1.60
N SER A 211 16.16 -1.50 -0.69
CA SER A 211 17.62 -1.49 -0.49
C SER A 211 18.37 -2.05 -1.69
N VAL A 212 17.81 -3.04 -2.39
CA VAL A 212 18.35 -3.51 -3.68
C VAL A 212 18.23 -2.42 -4.75
N PHE A 213 17.11 -1.70 -4.83
CA PHE A 213 16.93 -0.60 -5.77
C PHE A 213 18.00 0.48 -5.60
N VAL A 214 18.34 0.83 -4.36
CA VAL A 214 19.39 1.81 -4.08
C VAL A 214 20.71 1.44 -4.75
N THR A 215 21.04 0.15 -4.89
CA THR A 215 22.29 -0.26 -5.55
C THR A 215 22.31 0.01 -7.05
N PHE A 216 21.17 0.30 -7.67
CA PHE A 216 21.11 0.65 -9.09
C PHE A 216 21.87 1.95 -9.39
N MET A 217 22.11 2.81 -8.40
CA MET A 217 22.98 3.99 -8.55
C MET A 217 24.43 3.63 -8.89
N SER A 218 24.85 2.39 -8.65
CA SER A 218 26.18 1.87 -9.00
C SER A 218 26.24 1.20 -10.38
N ASP A 219 25.12 1.14 -11.09
CA ASP A 219 25.06 0.66 -12.48
C ASP A 219 25.81 1.64 -13.39
N THR A 220 26.62 1.12 -14.31
CA THR A 220 27.42 1.94 -15.23
C THR A 220 26.57 2.79 -16.18
N ASN A 221 25.31 2.44 -16.37
CA ASN A 221 24.34 3.17 -17.21
C ASN A 221 23.54 4.22 -16.42
N VAL A 222 23.84 4.43 -15.14
CA VAL A 222 23.22 5.46 -14.31
C VAL A 222 24.22 6.60 -14.08
N ALA A 223 23.77 7.83 -14.31
CA ALA A 223 24.60 9.00 -14.06
C ALA A 223 25.00 9.07 -12.58
N SER A 224 26.29 9.19 -12.30
CA SER A 224 26.76 9.28 -10.92
C SER A 224 26.37 10.63 -10.30
N PHE A 225 25.77 10.60 -9.11
CA PHE A 225 25.53 11.80 -8.33
C PHE A 225 26.87 12.41 -7.93
N ARG A 226 27.23 13.54 -8.54
CA ARG A 226 28.40 14.33 -8.15
C ARG A 226 27.96 15.39 -7.17
N TYR A 227 28.26 15.21 -5.88
CA TYR A 227 28.14 16.28 -4.90
C TYR A 227 29.43 17.09 -4.88
N ALA A 228 29.31 18.41 -4.92
CA ALA A 228 30.42 19.29 -4.62
C ALA A 228 30.84 19.05 -3.17
N ALA A 229 32.04 18.52 -2.94
CA ALA A 229 32.61 18.47 -1.60
C ALA A 229 32.77 19.91 -1.12
N ASP A 230 32.19 20.23 0.03
CA ASP A 230 32.32 21.55 0.65
C ASP A 230 33.79 21.69 1.11
N ALA A 231 34.63 22.22 0.23
CA ALA A 231 36.06 22.39 0.42
C ALA A 231 36.31 23.45 1.50
N GLY A 232 36.12 23.07 2.76
CA GLY A 232 36.33 23.95 3.91
C GLY A 232 35.61 23.57 5.20
N LYS A 233 34.67 22.60 5.20
CA LYS A 233 33.88 22.27 6.42
C LYS A 233 34.00 20.84 6.95
N GLY A 234 34.86 20.01 6.37
CA GLY A 234 35.22 18.68 6.93
C GLY A 234 34.04 17.72 7.13
N LYS A 235 32.87 17.98 6.52
CA LYS A 235 31.68 17.14 6.59
C LYS A 235 31.24 16.77 5.18
N ASN A 236 31.75 15.64 4.68
CA ASN A 236 31.21 15.03 3.47
C ASN A 236 30.00 14.18 3.87
N THR A 237 28.82 14.49 3.33
CA THR A 237 27.61 13.68 3.52
C THR A 237 27.68 12.44 2.62
N ILE A 238 27.61 11.25 3.21
CA ILE A 238 27.44 10.01 2.44
C ILE A 238 25.95 9.90 2.09
N ILE A 239 25.64 9.90 0.79
CA ILE A 239 24.27 9.75 0.28
C ILE A 239 24.15 8.34 -0.27
N GLY A 240 23.42 7.51 0.45
CA GLY A 240 23.17 6.10 0.10
C GLY A 240 21.69 5.83 -0.18
N THR A 241 20.93 6.84 -0.61
CA THR A 241 19.49 6.69 -0.89
C THR A 241 19.18 7.22 -2.29
N ALA A 242 18.37 6.47 -3.03
CA ALA A 242 17.75 6.90 -4.27
C ALA A 242 16.23 6.77 -4.09
N ASP A 243 15.53 7.90 -4.12
CA ASP A 243 14.07 7.95 -3.95
C ASP A 243 13.33 8.13 -5.26
N ILE A 244 13.98 8.72 -6.25
CA ILE A 244 13.45 8.95 -7.58
C ILE A 244 14.35 8.23 -8.58
N TYR A 245 13.74 7.46 -9.47
CA TYR A 245 14.37 6.93 -10.67
C TYR A 245 13.89 7.75 -11.87
N GLU A 246 14.83 8.32 -12.61
CA GLU A 246 14.56 8.95 -13.90
C GLU A 246 15.12 8.05 -14.99
N GLY A 247 14.22 7.31 -15.64
CA GLY A 247 14.55 6.40 -16.72
C GLY A 247 14.04 6.89 -18.07
N PRO A 248 14.26 6.12 -19.15
CA PRO A 248 13.81 6.48 -20.50
C PRO A 248 12.30 6.69 -20.64
N PHE A 249 11.51 6.12 -19.73
CA PHE A 249 10.04 6.12 -19.74
C PHE A 249 9.43 7.07 -18.71
N GLY A 250 10.24 7.93 -18.08
CA GLY A 250 9.78 8.95 -17.15
C GLY A 250 10.38 8.85 -15.74
N LYS A 251 9.86 9.70 -14.85
CA LYS A 251 10.28 9.81 -13.45
C LYS A 251 9.33 9.04 -12.56
N VAL A 252 9.88 8.18 -11.71
CA VAL A 252 9.10 7.39 -10.74
C VAL A 252 9.68 7.52 -9.34
N THR A 253 8.81 7.67 -8.34
CA THR A 253 9.18 7.69 -6.93
C THR A 253 9.05 6.30 -6.34
N ILE A 254 10.11 5.76 -5.75
CA ILE A 254 10.09 4.42 -5.13
C ILE A 254 9.85 4.55 -3.63
N MET A 255 8.70 4.06 -3.18
CA MET A 255 8.26 4.09 -1.79
C MET A 255 8.32 2.70 -1.15
N PRO A 256 9.06 2.53 -0.03
CA PRO A 256 9.02 1.29 0.73
C PRO A 256 7.71 1.15 1.49
N ASN A 257 7.10 -0.04 1.46
CA ASN A 257 5.91 -0.39 2.21
C ASN A 257 6.25 -1.42 3.28
N ARG A 258 6.15 -1.05 4.56
CA ARG A 258 6.45 -1.95 5.67
C ARG A 258 5.41 -3.07 5.82
N VAL A 259 4.18 -2.86 5.36
CA VAL A 259 3.14 -3.91 5.36
C VAL A 259 3.53 -5.03 4.39
N MET A 260 4.25 -4.71 3.31
CA MET A 260 4.79 -5.74 2.40
C MET A 260 5.85 -6.62 3.06
N ALA A 261 6.53 -6.15 4.11
CA ALA A 261 7.53 -6.94 4.85
C ALA A 261 6.94 -7.96 5.84
N THR A 262 5.61 -8.02 5.98
CA THR A 262 4.93 -8.94 6.91
C THR A 262 5.13 -10.41 6.57
N SER A 263 5.32 -10.76 5.29
CA SER A 263 5.62 -12.13 4.86
C SER A 263 6.36 -12.17 3.52
N ALA A 264 7.12 -13.24 3.28
CA ALA A 264 7.80 -13.47 2.00
C ALA A 264 6.80 -13.58 0.82
N ALA A 265 5.59 -14.09 1.08
CA ALA A 265 4.54 -14.22 0.06
C ALA A 265 4.03 -12.87 -0.45
N VAL A 266 4.07 -11.82 0.38
CA VAL A 266 3.66 -10.46 0.01
C VAL A 266 4.85 -9.64 -0.50
N ALA A 267 6.02 -9.80 0.13
CA ALA A 267 7.22 -8.98 -0.12
C ALA A 267 7.84 -9.15 -1.53
N ARG A 268 7.44 -10.19 -2.26
CA ARG A 268 8.02 -10.62 -3.55
C ARG A 268 7.60 -9.82 -4.78
N ARG A 269 7.04 -8.62 -4.62
CA ARG A 269 6.50 -7.80 -5.71
C ARG A 269 7.02 -6.37 -5.62
N ALA A 270 7.29 -5.77 -6.77
CA ALA A 270 7.41 -4.32 -6.92
C ALA A 270 6.27 -3.87 -7.84
N PHE A 271 5.33 -3.11 -7.29
CA PHE A 271 4.17 -2.61 -8.03
C PHE A 271 4.49 -1.25 -8.62
N LEU A 272 4.26 -1.09 -9.91
CA LEU A 272 4.38 0.16 -10.65
C LEU A 272 2.96 0.71 -10.82
N LEU A 273 2.72 1.89 -10.28
CA LEU A 273 1.39 2.48 -10.14
C LEU A 273 1.32 3.83 -10.85
N ASP A 274 0.25 4.02 -11.63
CA ASP A 274 -0.25 5.35 -12.00
C ASP A 274 -1.36 5.72 -11.00
N SER A 275 -1.10 6.73 -10.18
CA SER A 275 -1.98 7.12 -9.06
C SER A 275 -3.39 7.53 -9.53
N ASN A 276 -3.55 7.99 -10.77
CA ASN A 276 -4.83 8.42 -11.31
C ASN A 276 -5.78 7.23 -11.58
N TYR A 277 -5.23 6.03 -11.77
CA TYR A 277 -5.96 4.82 -12.13
C TYR A 277 -6.24 3.89 -10.95
N ILE A 278 -5.85 4.27 -9.74
CA ILE A 278 -6.14 3.54 -8.51
C ILE A 278 -7.05 4.39 -7.62
N SER A 279 -8.13 3.79 -7.16
CA SER A 279 -9.07 4.47 -6.28
C SER A 279 -9.58 3.52 -5.21
N LYS A 280 -9.81 4.05 -4.01
CA LYS A 280 -10.49 3.36 -2.93
C LYS A 280 -11.97 3.66 -3.02
N ILE A 281 -12.77 2.64 -3.29
CA ILE A 281 -14.22 2.75 -3.26
C ILE A 281 -14.68 2.49 -1.84
N THR A 282 -15.38 3.46 -1.26
CA THR A 282 -15.92 3.37 0.10
C THR A 282 -17.43 3.17 0.03
N LEU A 283 -17.94 2.10 0.66
CA LEU A 283 -19.38 1.93 0.91
C LEU A 283 -19.74 2.46 2.30
N ARG A 284 -18.90 2.15 3.29
CA ARG A 284 -19.00 2.70 4.65
C ARG A 284 -17.63 3.27 5.05
N PRO A 285 -17.52 4.55 5.40
CA PRO A 285 -16.25 5.11 5.83
C PRO A 285 -15.76 4.42 7.09
N ILE A 286 -14.43 4.39 7.29
CA ILE A 286 -13.83 3.88 8.51
C ILE A 286 -14.20 4.83 9.65
N GLN A 287 -15.07 4.38 10.55
CA GLN A 287 -15.52 5.16 11.69
C GLN A 287 -15.82 4.27 12.90
N GLU A 288 -15.95 4.90 14.06
CA GLU A 288 -16.46 4.20 15.25
C GLU A 288 -17.95 3.93 15.06
N ASP A 289 -18.40 2.73 15.43
CA ASP A 289 -19.82 2.42 15.53
C ASP A 289 -20.40 3.09 16.79
N PRO A 290 -21.26 4.11 16.65
CA PRO A 290 -21.80 4.85 17.79
C PRO A 290 -22.87 4.05 18.54
N ASP A 291 -23.50 3.04 17.92
CA ASP A 291 -24.73 2.41 18.40
C ASP A 291 -24.47 1.09 19.13
N LEU A 292 -23.26 0.92 19.68
CA LEU A 292 -22.88 -0.32 20.35
C LEU A 292 -23.56 -0.44 21.73
N ALA A 293 -24.47 -1.41 21.86
CA ALA A 293 -25.21 -1.64 23.10
C ALA A 293 -24.29 -2.04 24.27
N LYS A 294 -24.50 -1.42 25.43
CA LYS A 294 -23.83 -1.80 26.67
C LYS A 294 -24.43 -3.09 27.20
N THR A 295 -23.62 -4.15 27.35
CA THR A 295 -24.09 -5.48 27.78
C THR A 295 -23.53 -5.91 29.15
N GLY A 296 -22.86 -5.01 29.88
CA GLY A 296 -22.24 -5.29 31.18
C GLY A 296 -21.48 -4.08 31.70
N ASP A 297 -20.76 -4.21 32.82
CA ASP A 297 -19.90 -3.13 33.34
C ASP A 297 -18.58 -3.00 32.56
N ASN A 298 -18.71 -2.67 31.29
CA ASN A 298 -17.61 -2.43 30.37
C ASN A 298 -17.94 -1.31 29.39
N LYS A 299 -16.88 -0.67 28.87
CA LYS A 299 -16.92 0.21 27.71
C LYS A 299 -16.39 -0.57 26.52
N LYS A 300 -17.27 -0.82 25.56
CA LYS A 300 -16.96 -1.46 24.29
C LYS A 300 -16.90 -0.41 23.18
N GLY A 301 -16.15 -0.68 22.13
CA GLY A 301 -16.19 0.09 20.91
C GLY A 301 -15.62 -0.71 19.77
N VAL A 302 -15.93 -0.31 18.54
CA VAL A 302 -15.43 -0.94 17.33
C VAL A 302 -15.20 0.14 16.29
N ILE A 303 -14.04 0.12 15.63
CA ILE A 303 -13.85 0.81 14.36
C ILE A 303 -14.27 -0.17 13.27
N ILE A 304 -15.16 0.26 12.38
CA ILE A 304 -15.63 -0.51 11.24
C ILE A 304 -15.58 0.35 9.98
N GLY A 305 -15.21 -0.26 8.85
CA GLY A 305 -15.27 0.36 7.53
C GLY A 305 -15.50 -0.69 6.47
N GLU A 306 -16.05 -0.27 5.33
CA GLU A 306 -16.29 -1.15 4.19
C GLU A 306 -15.78 -0.49 2.91
N LEU A 307 -14.69 -1.05 2.39
CA LEU A 307 -13.92 -0.47 1.28
C LEU A 307 -13.54 -1.55 0.26
N GLY A 308 -13.30 -1.15 -0.98
CA GLY A 308 -12.77 -2.00 -2.03
C GLY A 308 -11.73 -1.29 -2.88
N LEU A 309 -10.87 -2.07 -3.52
CA LEU A 309 -9.90 -1.57 -4.48
C LEU A 309 -10.56 -1.42 -5.86
N LYS A 310 -10.49 -0.22 -6.45
CA LYS A 310 -10.86 0.04 -7.84
C LYS A 310 -9.63 0.30 -8.67
N ILE A 311 -9.42 -0.57 -9.64
CA ILE A 311 -8.44 -0.37 -10.69
C ILE A 311 -9.21 0.10 -11.91
N LYS A 312 -9.11 1.40 -12.22
CA LYS A 312 -9.87 2.02 -13.31
C LYS A 312 -9.49 1.41 -14.65
N ASN A 313 -8.20 1.15 -14.86
CA ASN A 313 -7.68 0.40 -16.00
C ASN A 313 -6.44 -0.39 -15.55
N GLU A 314 -6.43 -1.70 -15.78
CA GLU A 314 -5.32 -2.59 -15.41
C GLU A 314 -4.05 -2.25 -16.18
N ALA A 315 -4.16 -1.85 -17.44
CA ALA A 315 -3.04 -1.51 -18.29
C ALA A 315 -2.26 -0.26 -17.82
N ALA A 316 -2.82 0.50 -16.86
CA ALA A 316 -2.15 1.63 -16.21
C ALA A 316 -1.15 1.20 -15.10
N LEU A 317 -1.13 -0.09 -14.77
CA LEU A 317 -0.35 -0.65 -13.66
C LEU A 317 0.64 -1.69 -14.19
N GLY A 318 1.68 -1.96 -13.42
CA GLY A 318 2.63 -3.03 -13.72
C GLY A 318 3.21 -3.68 -12.49
N VAL A 319 3.87 -4.83 -12.69
CA VAL A 319 4.55 -5.54 -11.60
C VAL A 319 5.82 -6.23 -12.07
N VAL A 320 6.88 -6.07 -11.28
CA VAL A 320 7.99 -7.01 -11.26
C VAL A 320 7.75 -7.98 -10.11
N ALA A 321 7.45 -9.23 -10.46
CA ALA A 321 7.10 -10.27 -9.51
C ALA A 321 8.26 -11.25 -9.29
N ASP A 322 8.00 -12.16 -8.35
CA ASP A 322 8.91 -13.23 -7.96
C ASP A 322 10.23 -12.70 -7.44
N LEU A 323 10.20 -11.60 -6.70
CA LEU A 323 11.40 -11.00 -6.13
C LEU A 323 11.78 -11.67 -4.80
N PHE A 324 13.08 -11.71 -4.54
CA PHE A 324 13.60 -11.81 -3.19
C PHE A 324 13.08 -10.62 -2.38
N GLY A 325 12.22 -10.89 -1.40
CA GLY A 325 11.38 -9.87 -0.77
C GLY A 325 11.80 -9.46 0.64
N LEU A 326 12.51 -10.33 1.37
CA LEU A 326 12.94 -10.08 2.76
C LEU A 326 14.47 -10.12 2.90
N THR A 327 15.12 -11.02 2.16
CA THR A 327 16.59 -11.17 2.11
C THR A 327 17.00 -11.60 0.71
N SER A 328 18.31 -11.69 0.43
CA SER A 328 18.85 -12.06 -0.89
C SER A 328 18.59 -13.50 -1.34
N ALA A 329 17.93 -14.32 -0.51
CA ALA A 329 17.60 -15.71 -0.81
C ALA A 329 16.24 -16.14 -0.21
N SER A 330 15.40 -15.19 0.22
CA SER A 330 14.07 -15.44 0.81
C SER A 330 12.99 -15.65 -0.21
#